data_AF-A0A932L987-F1
#
_entry.id   AF-A0A932L987-F1
#
_cell.length_a   1.000
_cell.length_b   1.000
_cell.length_c   1.000
_cell.angle_alpha   90.00
_cell.angle_beta   90.00
_cell.angle_gamma   90.00
#
_symmetry.space_group_name_H-M   'P 1'
#
loop_
_entity.id
_entity.type
_entity.pdbx_description
1 polymer ?
#
loop_
_entity_poly.entity_id
_entity_poly.type
_entity_poly.pdbx_seq_one_letter_code
_entity_poly.pdbx_strand_id
1 'polypeptide(L)' 'MATDDRRAIRVAQQAGIDVLSSPTLLKSWAAAAQPDQATIVSALKNIELFAQFRPTPSTPDYRWWIRQLKKHGK' A
#
# COMPACT_ATOMS: atom_id res chain seq x y z
N MET A 1 -14.30 -10.41 12.79
CA MET A 1 -14.36 -10.69 11.34
C MET A 1 -12.92 -10.77 10.85
N ALA A 2 -12.38 -11.97 10.70
CA ALA A 2 -11.05 -12.19 10.13
C ALA A 2 -11.29 -12.65 8.69
N THR A 3 -11.22 -11.71 7.74
CA THR A 3 -11.30 -12.09 6.34
C THR A 3 -10.09 -12.95 6.03
N ASP A 4 -10.33 -14.01 5.28
CA ASP A 4 -9.38 -15.04 4.86
C ASP A 4 -8.34 -14.49 3.86
N ASP A 5 -7.90 -13.23 4.00
CA ASP A 5 -7.18 -12.47 2.97
C ASP A 5 -5.96 -13.24 2.48
N ARG A 6 -5.25 -13.94 3.38
CA ARG A 6 -4.08 -14.75 3.01
C ARG A 6 -4.40 -15.94 2.12
N ARG A 7 -5.52 -16.62 2.36
CA ARG A 7 -5.92 -17.79 1.57
C ARG A 7 -6.65 -17.34 0.30
N ALA A 8 -7.39 -16.24 0.34
CA ALA A 8 -7.89 -15.56 -0.86
C ALA A 8 -6.74 -15.09 -1.78
N ILE A 9 -5.71 -14.44 -1.22
CA ILE A 9 -4.50 -14.04 -1.97
C ILE A 9 -3.83 -15.26 -2.59
N ARG A 10 -3.67 -16.35 -1.82
CA ARG A 10 -3.04 -17.58 -2.32
C ARG A 10 -3.84 -18.22 -3.46
N VAL A 11 -5.17 -18.30 -3.34
CA VAL A 11 -6.05 -18.85 -4.37
C VAL A 11 -6.01 -17.99 -5.64
N ALA A 12 -6.05 -16.65 -5.49
CA ALA A 12 -5.94 -15.74 -6.61
C ALA A 12 -4.59 -15.87 -7.35
N GLN A 13 -3.49 -15.98 -6.61
CA GLN A 13 -2.17 -16.25 -7.18
C GLN A 13 -2.12 -17.60 -7.92
N GLN A 14 -2.72 -18.66 -7.37
CA GLN A 14 -2.82 -19.97 -8.03
C GLN A 14 -3.65 -19.91 -9.32
N ALA A 15 -4.60 -18.98 -9.41
CA ALA A 15 -5.41 -18.72 -10.60
C ALA A 15 -4.75 -17.75 -11.61
N GLY A 16 -3.51 -17.30 -11.36
CA GLY A 16 -2.82 -16.33 -12.21
C GLY A 16 -3.38 -14.90 -12.12
N ILE A 17 -4.17 -14.62 -11.08
CA ILE A 17 -4.71 -13.28 -10.82
C ILE A 17 -3.70 -12.53 -9.95
N ASP A 18 -3.19 -11.43 -10.48
CA ASP A 18 -2.22 -10.60 -9.77
C ASP A 18 -2.90 -9.83 -8.64
N VAL A 19 -2.61 -10.21 -7.40
CA VAL A 19 -3.15 -9.51 -6.23
C VAL A 19 -2.24 -8.34 -5.90
N LEU A 20 -2.67 -7.14 -6.28
CA LEU A 20 -1.95 -5.93 -5.97
C LEU A 20 -1.91 -5.70 -4.46
N SER A 21 -0.69 -5.54 -3.93
CA SER A 21 -0.51 -5.10 -2.55
C SER A 21 -1.00 -3.65 -2.38
N SER A 22 -1.47 -3.27 -1.20
CA SER A 22 -1.90 -1.89 -0.91
C SER A 22 -0.84 -0.84 -1.27
N PRO A 23 0.47 -1.06 -1.01
CA PRO A 23 1.52 -0.15 -1.48
C PRO A 23 1.61 -0.03 -3.01
N THR A 24 1.49 -1.14 -3.74
CA THR A 24 1.54 -1.14 -5.21
C THR A 24 0.33 -0.43 -5.81
N LEU A 25 -0.86 -0.65 -5.23
CA LEU A 25 -2.08 0.05 -5.63
C LEU A 25 -1.93 1.56 -5.44
N LEU A 26 -1.46 2.00 -4.27
CA LEU A 26 -1.28 3.42 -3.98
C LEU A 26 -0.19 4.07 -4.82
N LYS A 27 0.92 3.37 -5.07
CA LYS A 27 1.97 3.88 -5.95
C LYS A 27 1.45 4.07 -7.38
N SER A 28 0.65 3.13 -7.87
CA SER A 28 0.03 3.19 -9.20
C SER A 28 -0.98 4.34 -9.29
N TRP A 29 -1.83 4.50 -8.26
CA TRP A 29 -2.73 5.64 -8.14
C TRP A 29 -1.97 6.98 -8.14
N ALA A 30 -0.90 7.10 -7.34
CA ALA A 30 -0.10 8.33 -7.29
C ALA A 30 0.57 8.65 -8.64
N ALA A 31 0.99 7.64 -9.39
CA ALA A 31 1.54 7.82 -10.73
C ALA A 31 0.47 8.29 -11.74
N ALA A 32 -0.75 7.75 -11.66
CA ALA A 32 -1.84 8.09 -12.57
C ALA A 32 -2.48 9.44 -12.27
N ALA A 33 -2.82 9.69 -11.00
CA ALA A 33 -3.52 10.90 -10.57
C ALA A 33 -2.59 12.09 -10.34
N GLN A 34 -1.27 11.86 -10.21
CA GLN A 34 -0.27 12.89 -9.94
C GLN A 34 -0.65 13.88 -8.82
N PRO A 35 -1.14 13.40 -7.66
CA PRO A 35 -1.46 14.27 -6.54
C PRO A 35 -0.19 14.91 -5.97
N ASP A 36 -0.35 16.01 -5.24
CA ASP A 36 0.77 16.63 -4.55
C ASP A 36 1.32 15.73 -3.42
N GLN A 37 2.54 16.03 -2.98
CA GLN A 37 3.23 15.24 -1.98
C GLN A 37 2.47 15.19 -0.64
N ALA A 38 1.79 16.27 -0.26
CA ALA A 38 1.01 16.34 0.97
C ALA A 38 -0.18 15.38 0.94
N THR A 39 -0.90 15.31 -0.19
CA THR A 39 -2.01 14.38 -0.37
C THR A 39 -1.55 12.92 -0.33
N ILE A 40 -0.40 12.60 -0.96
CA ILE A 40 0.17 11.24 -0.88
C ILE A 40 0.44 10.87 0.58
N VAL A 41 1.12 11.75 1.33
CA VAL A 41 1.46 11.48 2.74
C VAL A 41 0.21 11.32 3.60
N SER A 42 -0.80 12.18 3.39
CA SER A 42 -2.07 12.11 4.12
C SER A 42 -2.79 10.79 3.87
N ALA A 43 -2.87 10.35 2.60
CA ALA A 43 -3.46 9.07 2.24
C ALA A 43 -2.74 7.89 2.90
N LEU A 44 -1.40 7.88 2.89
CA LEU A 44 -0.60 6.83 3.52
C LEU A 44 -0.81 6.78 5.04
N LYS A 45 -0.83 7.94 5.71
CA LYS A 45 -1.10 8.03 7.16
C LYS A 45 -2.52 7.58 7.52
N ASN A 46 -3.51 7.96 6.71
CA ASN A 46 -4.89 7.52 6.90
C ASN A 46 -5.00 5.99 6.79
N ILE A 47 -4.28 5.37 5.86
CA ILE A 47 -4.25 3.90 5.77
C ILE A 47 -3.56 3.27 6.99
N GLU A 48 -2.43 3.82 7.45
CA GLU A 48 -1.78 3.33 8.67
C GLU A 48 -2.69 3.44 9.90
N LEU A 49 -3.48 4.52 10.01
CA LEU A 49 -4.36 4.77 11.13
C LEU A 49 -5.67 3.98 11.07
N PHE A 50 -6.42 4.11 9.98
CA PHE A 50 -7.78 3.59 9.87
C PHE A 50 -7.83 2.13 9.41
N ALA A 51 -6.91 1.71 8.54
CA ALA A 51 -6.83 0.31 8.10
C ALA A 51 -5.88 -0.52 8.96
N GLN A 52 -5.18 0.11 9.93
CA GLN A 52 -4.14 -0.51 10.75
C GLN A 52 -3.09 -1.26 9.91
N PHE A 53 -2.86 -0.78 8.69
CA PHE A 53 -2.00 -1.43 7.72
C PHE A 53 -0.66 -0.72 7.66
N ARG A 54 0.41 -1.45 7.95
CA ARG A 54 1.78 -1.00 7.73
C ARG A 54 2.54 -2.06 6.92
N PRO A 55 3.08 -1.72 5.74
CA PRO A 55 3.77 -2.71 4.93
C PRO A 55 5.04 -3.18 5.64
N THR A 56 5.33 -4.47 5.51
CA THR A 56 6.59 -5.07 5.99
C THR A 56 7.68 -4.91 4.94
N PRO A 57 8.98 -5.08 5.29
CA PRO A 57 10.08 -4.99 4.33
C PRO A 57 9.99 -5.95 3.13
N SER A 58 9.28 -7.07 3.28
CA SER A 58 9.02 -8.04 2.20
C SER A 58 7.86 -7.64 1.29
N THR A 59 7.05 -6.64 1.67
CA THR A 59 5.95 -6.16 0.85
C THR A 59 6.50 -5.39 -0.36
N PRO A 60 5.99 -5.64 -1.57
CA PRO A 60 6.32 -4.83 -2.75
C PRO A 60 6.15 -3.34 -2.46
N ASP A 61 7.02 -2.51 -3.04
CA ASP A 61 6.99 -1.05 -2.89
C ASP A 61 7.11 -0.51 -1.45
N TYR A 62 7.47 -1.34 -0.46
CA TYR A 62 7.76 -0.91 0.91
C TYR A 62 8.70 0.31 0.97
N ARG A 63 9.79 0.28 0.18
CA ARG A 63 10.77 1.37 0.14
C ARG A 63 10.18 2.69 -0.39
N TRP A 64 9.22 2.62 -1.30
CA TRP A 64 8.52 3.80 -1.78
C TRP A 64 7.64 4.36 -0.67
N TRP A 65 6.83 3.52 -0.03
CA TRP A 65 5.95 3.90 1.09
C TRP A 65 6.71 4.66 2.19
N ILE A 66 7.80 4.05 2.70
CA ILE A 66 8.61 4.66 3.76
C ILE A 66 9.27 5.96 3.30
N ARG A 67 9.69 6.06 2.03
CA ARG A 67 10.28 7.29 1.49
C ARG A 67 9.28 8.44 1.46
N GLN A 68 8.02 8.18 1.09
CA GLN A 68 6.98 9.21 1.09
C GLN A 68 6.75 9.75 2.50
N LEU A 69 6.70 8.86 3.51
CA LEU A 69 6.51 9.27 4.90
C LEU A 69 7.71 10.01 5.49
N LYS A 70 8.95 9.59 5.18
CA LYS A 70 10.17 10.26 5.67
C LYS A 70 10.36 11.67 5.13
N LYS A 71 9.94 11.96 3.90
CA LYS A 71 10.05 13.30 3.30
C LYS A 71 9.22 14.37 4.01
N HIS A 72 8.27 13.97 4.85
CA HIS A 72 7.40 14.87 5.63
C HIS A 72 7.69 14.82 7.15
N GLY A 73 8.63 13.98 7.59
CA GLY A 73 9.15 14.00 8.95
C GLY A 73 10.27 15.03 9.03
N LYS A 74 9.97 16.19 9.60
CA LYS A 74 10.98 17.16 10.03
C LYS A 74 11.59 16.68 11.35
#